data_AF-A0A550H700-F1
#
_entry.id   AF-A0A550H700-F1
#
_cell.length_a   1.000
_cell.length_b   1.000
_cell.length_c   1.000
_cell.angle_alpha   90.00
_cell.angle_beta   90.00
_cell.angle_gamma   90.00
#
_symmetry.space_group_name_H-M   'P 1'
#
loop_
_entity.id
_entity.type
_entity.pdbx_description
1 polymer ?
#
loop_
_entity_poly.entity_id
_entity_poly.type
_entity_poly.pdbx_seq_one_letter_code
_entity_poly.pdbx_strand_id
1 'polypeptide(L)'
;GFIVIASGALVIISKSLVSEFSWSKMVVISLIGSLNKGLTGSGFGPVITTGAMLSGIDEKASVSIQSLSESAVSLIGFLTYLVMQGYVNYEVAATMSLGVLLASPLAARIVHGLDGKILRIMVGVLALIIGTYTLWKYF
;
A
#
# COMPACT_ATOMS: atom_id res chain seq x y z
N GLY A 1 -4.37 -11.79 -7.74
CA GLY A 1 -5.10 -12.70 -6.84
C GLY A 1 -4.28 -13.05 -5.61
N PHE A 2 -3.40 -14.05 -5.69
CA PHE A 2 -2.66 -14.60 -4.55
C PHE A 2 -1.87 -13.58 -3.72
N ILE A 3 -1.11 -12.67 -4.33
CA ILE A 3 -0.33 -11.63 -3.60
C ILE A 3 -1.26 -10.70 -2.81
N VAL A 4 -2.45 -10.38 -3.34
CA VAL A 4 -3.42 -9.52 -2.66
C VAL A 4 -4.03 -10.25 -1.44
N ILE A 5 -4.30 -11.55 -1.56
CA ILE A 5 -4.77 -12.38 -0.44
C ILE A 5 -3.68 -12.51 0.63
N ALA A 6 -2.44 -12.84 0.23
CA ALA A 6 -1.32 -12.97 1.15
C ALA A 6 -1.04 -11.67 1.90
N SER A 7 -1.14 -10.54 1.21
CA SER A 7 -0.93 -9.22 1.79
C SER A 7 -2.07 -8.82 2.74
N GLY A 8 -3.33 -9.13 2.42
CA GLY A 8 -4.46 -8.99 3.35
C GLY A 8 -4.35 -9.87 4.60
N ALA A 9 -3.90 -11.12 4.44
CA ALA A 9 -3.64 -12.04 5.55
C ALA A 9 -2.50 -11.54 6.46
N LEU A 10 -1.41 -11.03 5.88
CA LEU A 10 -0.29 -10.45 6.63
C LEU A 10 -0.71 -9.28 7.52
N VAL A 11 -1.58 -8.39 7.01
CA VAL A 11 -2.11 -7.25 7.79
C VAL A 11 -2.93 -7.73 8.99
N ILE A 12 -3.68 -8.82 8.85
CA ILE A 12 -4.52 -9.36 9.93
C ILE A 12 -3.68 -10.12 10.97
N ILE A 13 -2.71 -10.93 10.52
CA ILE A 13 -1.93 -11.85 11.36
C ILE A 13 -0.85 -11.15 12.19
N SER A 14 -0.35 -9.99 11.75
CA SER A 14 0.80 -9.30 12.37
C SER A 14 0.61 -8.82 13.82
N LYS A 15 -0.56 -9.03 14.42
CA LYS A 15 -0.90 -8.60 15.79
C LYS A 15 -0.04 -9.28 16.87
N SER A 16 0.53 -10.45 16.60
CA SER A 16 1.27 -11.24 17.61
C SER A 16 2.79 -11.05 17.59
N LEU A 17 3.32 -10.21 16.70
CA LEU A 17 4.77 -10.10 16.45
C LEU A 17 5.28 -8.66 16.59
N VAL A 18 4.64 -7.86 17.46
CA VAL A 18 5.11 -6.49 17.75
C VAL A 18 6.48 -6.60 18.40
N SER A 19 7.47 -6.03 17.73
CA SER A 19 8.86 -5.97 18.16
C SER A 19 9.24 -4.52 18.42
N GLU A 20 10.30 -4.30 19.19
CA GLU A 20 10.85 -2.97 19.36
C GLU A 20 11.28 -2.38 18.01
N PHE A 21 11.06 -1.06 17.89
CA PHE A 21 11.39 -0.30 16.70
C PHE A 21 12.88 -0.45 16.36
N SER A 22 13.15 -0.75 15.08
CA SER A 22 14.51 -0.84 14.57
C SER A 22 14.59 -0.23 13.17
N TRP A 23 15.46 0.76 13.02
CA TRP A 23 15.75 1.39 11.72
C TRP A 23 16.20 0.37 10.68
N SER A 24 17.04 -0.59 11.06
CA SER A 24 17.54 -1.63 10.15
C SER A 24 16.40 -2.52 9.61
N LYS A 25 15.44 -2.91 10.45
CA LYS A 25 14.26 -3.66 10.01
C LYS A 25 13.43 -2.84 9.03
N MET A 26 13.19 -1.56 9.35
CA MET A 26 12.39 -0.68 8.50
C MET A 26 13.02 -0.50 7.11
N VAL A 27 14.34 -0.36 7.03
CA VAL A 27 15.09 -0.27 5.76
C VAL A 27 14.91 -1.54 4.94
N VAL A 28 15.09 -2.72 5.55
CA VAL A 28 14.93 -4.01 4.86
C VAL A 28 13.51 -4.19 4.34
N ILE A 29 12.50 -3.94 5.18
CA ILE A 29 11.09 -4.02 4.82
C ILE A 29 10.77 -3.06 3.67
N SER A 30 11.28 -1.83 3.73
CA SER A 30 11.04 -0.80 2.71
C SER A 30 11.71 -1.15 1.37
N LEU A 31 12.91 -1.74 1.40
CA LEU A 31 13.59 -2.24 0.21
C LEU A 31 12.79 -3.37 -0.45
N ILE A 32 12.39 -4.37 0.33
CA ILE A 32 11.59 -5.50 -0.19
C ILE A 32 10.25 -5.00 -0.74
N GLY A 33 9.58 -4.11 -0.01
CA GLY A 33 8.31 -3.52 -0.44
C GLY A 33 8.45 -2.73 -1.75
N SER A 34 9.41 -1.82 -1.83
CA SER A 34 9.61 -0.97 -3.02
C SER A 34 10.02 -1.78 -4.26
N LEU A 35 10.88 -2.79 -4.12
CA LEU A 35 11.20 -3.73 -5.20
C LEU A 35 9.96 -4.49 -5.66
N ASN A 36 9.15 -4.98 -4.71
CA ASN A 36 7.92 -5.68 -5.02
C ASN A 36 6.90 -4.79 -5.77
N LYS A 37 6.82 -3.50 -5.43
CA LYS A 37 6.03 -2.50 -6.17
C LYS A 37 6.54 -2.32 -7.60
N GLY A 38 7.86 -2.20 -7.77
CA GLY A 38 8.47 -2.04 -9.09
C GLY A 38 8.26 -3.26 -9.99
N LEU A 39 8.38 -4.47 -9.45
CA LEU A 39 8.28 -5.72 -10.23
C LEU A 39 6.83 -6.15 -10.51
N THR A 40 5.95 -6.08 -9.51
CA THR A 40 4.61 -6.67 -9.58
C THR A 40 3.49 -5.63 -9.49
N GLY A 41 3.79 -4.42 -9.04
CA GLY A 41 2.80 -3.37 -8.82
C GLY A 41 1.83 -3.61 -7.65
N SER A 42 1.90 -4.74 -6.94
CA SER A 42 0.88 -5.15 -5.95
C SER A 42 1.46 -5.58 -4.61
N GLY A 43 0.86 -5.18 -3.49
CA GLY A 43 1.26 -5.65 -2.16
C GLY A 43 2.18 -4.70 -1.37
N PHE A 44 2.67 -3.60 -1.97
CA PHE A 44 3.45 -2.57 -1.29
C PHE A 44 2.77 -2.07 -0.01
N GLY A 45 1.49 -1.68 -0.11
CA GLY A 45 0.75 -1.08 0.98
C GLY A 45 0.72 -1.95 2.24
N PRO A 46 0.20 -3.18 2.15
CA PRO A 46 0.21 -4.14 3.25
C PRO A 46 1.61 -4.47 3.81
N VAL A 47 2.64 -4.56 2.97
CA VAL A 47 4.01 -4.89 3.41
C VAL A 47 4.58 -3.75 4.26
N ILE A 48 4.48 -2.50 3.79
CA ILE A 48 5.01 -1.33 4.52
C ILE A 48 4.19 -1.05 5.78
N THR A 49 2.87 -1.08 5.70
CA THR A 49 2.01 -0.86 6.88
C THR A 49 2.20 -1.93 7.94
N THR A 50 2.20 -3.20 7.53
CA THR A 50 2.43 -4.31 8.47
C THR A 50 3.83 -4.25 9.05
N GLY A 51 4.85 -3.96 8.24
CA GLY A 51 6.22 -3.83 8.72
C GLY A 51 6.44 -2.68 9.69
N ALA A 52 5.77 -1.54 9.48
CA ALA A 52 5.76 -0.41 10.40
C ALA A 52 5.07 -0.78 11.73
N MET A 53 3.90 -1.45 11.68
CA MET A 53 3.19 -1.94 12.87
C MET A 53 3.99 -2.98 13.64
N LEU A 54 4.67 -3.90 12.94
CA LEU A 54 5.58 -4.90 13.54
C LEU A 54 6.82 -4.25 14.17
N SER A 55 7.19 -3.06 13.72
CA SER A 55 8.25 -2.25 14.30
C SER A 55 7.75 -1.31 15.41
N GLY A 56 6.53 -1.52 15.93
CA GLY A 56 5.99 -0.76 17.07
C GLY A 56 5.40 0.61 16.72
N ILE A 57 5.15 0.91 15.44
CA ILE A 57 4.48 2.15 15.03
C ILE A 57 2.95 1.97 15.09
N ASP A 58 2.24 2.96 15.62
CA ASP A 58 0.77 2.98 15.65
C ASP A 58 0.14 2.73 14.28
N GLU A 59 -1.05 2.15 14.24
CA GLU A 59 -1.67 1.73 12.97
C GLU A 59 -1.97 2.91 12.04
N LYS A 60 -2.46 4.03 12.60
CA LYS A 60 -2.72 5.26 11.82
C LYS A 60 -1.44 5.88 11.26
N ALA A 61 -0.39 5.91 12.07
CA ALA A 61 0.91 6.41 11.66
C ALA A 61 1.51 5.52 10.57
N SER A 62 1.39 4.21 10.70
CA SER A 62 1.84 3.22 9.71
C SER A 62 1.17 3.40 8.35
N VAL A 63 -0.15 3.62 8.31
CA VAL A 63 -0.88 3.91 7.06
C VAL A 63 -0.45 5.24 6.44
N SER A 64 -0.24 6.25 7.27
CA SER A 64 0.23 7.57 6.81
C SER A 64 1.63 7.49 6.20
N ILE A 65 2.56 6.79 6.86
CA ILE A 65 3.92 6.53 6.37
C ILE A 65 3.85 5.79 5.03
N GLN A 66 3.06 4.72 4.95
CA GLN A 66 2.88 3.97 3.71
C GLN A 66 2.39 4.86 2.57
N SER A 67 1.35 5.67 2.78
CA SER A 67 0.79 6.53 1.72
C SER A 67 1.81 7.56 1.23
N LEU A 68 2.61 8.13 2.14
CA LEU A 68 3.67 9.08 1.79
C LEU A 68 4.80 8.39 1.02
N SER A 69 5.28 7.24 1.50
CA SER A 69 6.32 6.45 0.84
C SER A 69 5.87 5.96 -0.52
N GLU A 70 4.61 5.52 -0.66
CA GLU A 70 4.06 5.06 -1.93
C GLU A 70 4.03 6.17 -2.98
N SER A 71 3.69 7.39 -2.57
CA SER A 71 3.68 8.56 -3.45
C SER A 71 5.10 8.86 -3.96
N ALA A 72 6.11 8.84 -3.07
CA ALA A 72 7.49 9.05 -3.45
C ALA A 72 8.03 7.97 -4.39
N VAL A 73 7.81 6.68 -4.07
CA VAL A 73 8.25 5.55 -4.91
C VAL A 73 7.56 5.58 -6.27
N SER A 74 6.25 5.89 -6.30
CA SER A 74 5.50 5.97 -7.56
C SER A 74 5.95 7.15 -8.42
N LEU A 75 6.25 8.30 -7.80
CA LEU A 75 6.76 9.47 -8.52
C LEU A 75 8.12 9.18 -9.16
N ILE A 76 9.04 8.59 -8.41
CA ILE A 76 10.35 8.20 -8.95
C ILE A 76 10.17 7.18 -10.08
N GLY A 77 9.33 6.16 -9.89
CA GLY A 77 9.04 5.17 -10.92
C GLY A 77 8.46 5.78 -12.19
N PHE A 78 7.57 6.76 -12.06
CA PHE A 78 7.00 7.51 -13.19
C PHE A 78 8.05 8.36 -13.90
N LEU A 79 8.92 9.07 -13.16
CA LEU A 79 10.02 9.84 -13.74
C LEU A 79 11.00 8.94 -14.51
N THR A 80 11.36 7.78 -13.95
CA THR A 80 12.19 6.79 -14.64
C THR A 80 11.52 6.29 -15.92
N TYR A 81 10.22 6.01 -15.88
CA TYR A 81 9.45 5.63 -17.07
C TYR A 81 9.49 6.69 -18.18
N LEU A 82 9.37 7.97 -17.82
CA LEU A 82 9.50 9.09 -18.78
C LEU A 82 10.91 9.19 -19.37
N VAL A 83 11.95 9.05 -18.55
CA VAL A 83 13.36 9.07 -19.00
C VAL A 83 13.65 7.92 -19.96
N MET A 84 13.03 6.75 -19.75
CA MET A 84 13.13 5.60 -20.64
C MET A 84 12.29 5.72 -21.92
N GLN A 85 11.75 6.90 -22.22
CA GLN A 85 10.87 7.15 -23.37
C GLN A 85 9.63 6.25 -23.41
N GLY A 86 9.10 5.91 -22.24
CA GLY A 86 7.85 5.18 -22.13
C GLY A 86 6.68 5.96 -22.76
N TYR A 87 5.80 5.26 -23.47
CA TYR A 87 4.59 5.87 -24.03
C TYR A 87 3.63 6.30 -22.93
N VAL A 88 3.22 7.57 -22.93
CA VAL A 88 2.23 8.11 -22.00
C VAL A 88 1.03 8.59 -22.78
N ASN A 89 -0.13 8.02 -22.50
CA ASN A 89 -1.40 8.59 -22.93
C ASN A 89 -1.79 9.70 -21.94
N TYR A 90 -1.62 10.96 -22.35
CA TYR A 90 -1.90 12.13 -21.53
C TYR A 90 -3.36 12.28 -21.14
N GLU A 91 -4.29 11.78 -21.95
CA GLU A 91 -5.73 11.82 -21.66
C GLU A 91 -6.07 10.89 -20.50
N VAL A 92 -5.58 9.65 -20.53
CA VAL A 92 -5.75 8.67 -19.45
C VAL A 92 -5.03 9.15 -18.18
N ALA A 93 -3.81 9.68 -18.31
CA ALA A 93 -3.08 10.23 -17.18
C ALA A 93 -3.86 11.37 -16.51
N ALA A 94 -4.35 12.34 -17.28
CA ALA A 94 -5.10 13.48 -16.75
C ALA A 94 -6.42 13.06 -16.09
N THR A 95 -7.21 12.19 -16.73
CA THR A 95 -8.49 11.72 -16.16
C THR A 95 -8.29 10.91 -14.89
N MET A 96 -7.29 10.01 -14.85
CA MET A 96 -6.94 9.27 -13.63
C MET A 96 -6.45 10.20 -12.52
N SER A 97 -5.57 11.16 -12.84
CA SER A 97 -5.05 12.13 -11.87
C SER A 97 -6.16 12.99 -11.27
N LEU A 98 -7.10 13.48 -12.09
CA LEU A 98 -8.25 14.25 -11.62
C LEU A 98 -9.15 13.43 -10.71
N GLY A 99 -9.42 12.17 -11.06
CA GLY A 99 -10.20 11.25 -10.21
C GLY A 99 -9.55 11.06 -8.83
N VAL A 100 -8.23 10.84 -8.79
CA VAL A 100 -7.49 10.69 -7.54
C VAL A 100 -7.43 11.99 -6.74
N LEU A 101 -7.21 13.14 -7.39
CA LEU A 101 -7.19 14.47 -6.75
C LEU A 101 -8.49 14.77 -6.00
N LEU A 102 -9.64 14.44 -6.60
CA LEU A 102 -10.94 14.67 -6.00
C LEU A 102 -11.26 13.64 -4.89
N ALA A 103 -10.86 12.38 -5.07
CA ALA A 103 -11.12 11.30 -4.11
C ALA A 103 -10.21 11.37 -2.85
N SER A 104 -8.96 11.82 -3.01
CA SER A 104 -7.94 11.84 -1.95
C SER A 104 -8.35 12.58 -0.67
N PRO A 105 -8.87 13.83 -0.71
CA PRO A 105 -9.27 14.54 0.51
C PRO A 105 -10.46 13.87 1.21
N LEU A 106 -11.37 13.26 0.45
CA LEU A 106 -12.49 12.51 1.01
C LEU A 106 -12.00 11.26 1.74
N ALA A 107 -11.11 10.49 1.09
CA ALA A 107 -10.47 9.32 1.67
C ALA A 107 -9.68 9.67 2.94
N ALA A 108 -8.90 10.76 2.91
CA ALA A 108 -8.14 11.23 4.07
C ALA A 108 -9.04 11.56 5.26
N ARG A 109 -10.19 12.23 5.03
CA ARG A 109 -11.17 12.54 6.09
C ARG A 109 -11.76 11.27 6.72
N ILE A 110 -12.13 10.29 5.89
CA ILE A 110 -12.69 9.02 6.37
C ILE A 110 -11.65 8.26 7.21
N VAL A 111 -10.42 8.14 6.71
CA VAL A 111 -9.33 7.42 7.39
C VAL A 111 -8.98 8.09 8.72
N HIS A 112 -8.99 9.43 8.77
CA HIS A 112 -8.68 10.16 10.00
C HIS A 112 -9.70 9.90 11.12
N GLY A 113 -10.98 9.79 10.77
CA GLY A 113 -12.09 9.59 11.71
C GLY A 113 -12.28 8.15 12.22
N LEU A 114 -11.64 7.15 11.60
CA LEU A 114 -11.75 5.75 12.02
C LEU A 114 -10.72 5.40 13.10
N ASP A 115 -11.04 4.43 13.97
CA ASP A 115 -10.04 3.86 14.88
C ASP A 115 -8.99 3.04 14.12
N GLY A 116 -7.73 3.10 14.56
CA GLY A 116 -6.61 2.41 13.90
C GLY A 116 -6.83 0.90 13.77
N LYS A 117 -7.44 0.27 14.78
CA LYS A 117 -7.81 -1.15 14.77
C LYS A 117 -8.88 -1.47 13.71
N ILE A 118 -9.91 -0.62 13.60
CA ILE A 118 -10.99 -0.81 12.62
C ILE A 118 -10.42 -0.62 11.21
N LEU A 119 -9.64 0.43 11.00
CA LEU A 119 -8.98 0.73 9.74
C LEU A 119 -8.14 -0.46 9.25
N ARG A 120 -7.32 -1.02 10.14
CA ARG A 120 -6.48 -2.19 9.83
C ARG A 120 -7.31 -3.42 9.42
N ILE A 121 -8.37 -3.73 10.17
CA ILE A 121 -9.26 -4.87 9.86
C ILE A 121 -9.93 -4.63 8.50
N MET A 122 -10.43 -3.42 8.25
CA MET A 122 -11.07 -3.08 6.98
C MET A 122 -10.11 -3.26 5.80
N VAL A 123 -8.88 -2.75 5.90
CA VAL A 123 -7.86 -2.89 4.84
C VAL A 123 -7.56 -4.37 4.57
N GLY A 124 -7.36 -5.17 5.61
CA GLY A 124 -7.09 -6.60 5.47
C GLY A 124 -8.25 -7.38 4.85
N VAL A 125 -9.47 -7.17 5.33
CA VAL A 125 -10.68 -7.84 4.83
C VAL A 125 -10.98 -7.44 3.38
N LEU A 126 -10.88 -6.15 3.04
CA LEU A 126 -11.07 -5.69 1.67
C LEU A 126 -10.04 -6.29 0.72
N ALA A 127 -8.77 -6.38 1.13
CA ALA A 127 -7.74 -7.05 0.34
C ALA A 127 -8.05 -8.53 0.12
N LEU A 128 -8.53 -9.25 1.14
CA LEU A 128 -8.96 -10.64 1.01
C LEU A 128 -10.14 -10.79 0.02
N ILE A 129 -11.15 -9.93 0.12
CA ILE A 129 -12.32 -9.93 -0.77
C ILE A 129 -11.90 -9.64 -2.22
N ILE A 130 -11.12 -8.58 -2.45
CA ILE A 130 -10.66 -8.21 -3.80
C ILE A 130 -9.76 -9.32 -4.38
N GLY A 131 -8.88 -9.87 -3.56
CA GLY A 131 -7.96 -10.93 -3.95
C GLY A 131 -8.69 -12.22 -4.34
N THR A 132 -9.68 -12.65 -3.54
CA THR A 132 -10.52 -13.83 -3.80
C THR A 132 -11.41 -13.63 -5.01
N TYR A 133 -12.08 -12.48 -5.12
CA TYR A 133 -12.89 -12.12 -6.29
C TYR A 133 -12.07 -12.13 -7.58
N THR A 134 -10.84 -11.59 -7.53
CA THR A 134 -9.93 -11.62 -8.68
C THR A 134 -9.55 -13.05 -9.05
N LEU A 135 -9.28 -13.93 -8.09
CA LEU A 135 -9.01 -15.34 -8.40
C LEU A 135 -10.22 -16.01 -9.02
N TRP A 136 -11.42 -15.82 -8.45
CA TRP A 136 -12.65 -16.43 -8.96
C TRP A 136 -13.08 -15.91 -10.33
N LYS A 137 -12.77 -14.66 -10.68
CA LYS A 137 -13.12 -14.12 -12.00
C LYS A 137 -12.22 -14.65 -13.12
N TYR A 138 -10.96 -14.97 -12.81
CA TYR A 138 -9.94 -15.35 -13.79
C TYR A 138 -9.59 -16.84 -13.78
N PHE A 139 -10.16 -17.62 -12.86
CA PHE A 139 -10.18 -19.10 -12.85
C PHE A 139 -11.61 -19.57 -13.03
#